data_AF-A0A7Z2NVT6-F1
#
_entry.id   AF-A0A7Z2NVT6-F1
#
_cell.length_a   1.000
_cell.length_b   1.000
_cell.length_c   1.000
_cell.angle_alpha   90.00
_cell.angle_beta   90.00
_cell.angle_gamma   90.00
#
_symmetry.space_group_name_H-M   'P 1'
#
loop_
_entity.id
_entity.type
_entity.pdbx_description
1 polymer ?
#
loop_
_entity_poly.entity_id
_entity_poly.type
_entity_poly.pdbx_seq_one_letter_code
_entity_poly.pdbx_strand_id
1 'polypeptide(L)' 'MGRFVAEPRSPRAAGCLFAILPLGGAIALGLAGQPVIGLLAGTGLAAVLATLFWLVDRRRA' A
#
# COMPACT_ATOMS: atom_id res chain seq x y z
N MET A 1 -2.28 -33.99 17.10
CA MET A 1 -1.53 -32.79 17.53
C MET A 1 -1.22 -31.93 16.30
N GLY A 2 -2.22 -31.19 15.79
CA GLY A 2 -2.05 -30.37 14.58
C GLY A 2 -1.26 -29.11 14.90
N ARG A 3 -0.09 -28.96 14.28
CA ARG A 3 0.73 -27.73 14.40
C ARG A 3 0.06 -26.64 13.56
N PHE A 4 -0.44 -25.59 14.20
CA PHE A 4 -0.77 -24.34 13.53
C PHE A 4 0.55 -23.72 13.05
N VAL A 5 0.96 -24.06 11.83
CA VAL A 5 2.01 -23.34 11.12
C VAL A 5 1.41 -21.97 10.83
N ALA A 6 1.83 -20.94 11.57
CA ALA A 6 1.55 -19.57 11.18
C ALA A 6 2.15 -19.39 9.77
N GLU A 7 1.32 -19.19 8.76
CA GLU A 7 1.82 -18.88 7.43
C GLU A 7 2.74 -17.65 7.54
N PRO A 8 3.94 -17.68 6.92
CA PRO A 8 4.75 -16.47 6.82
C PRO A 8 3.87 -15.40 6.18
N ARG A 9 3.63 -14.30 6.89
CA ARG A 9 2.85 -13.16 6.37
C ARG A 9 3.46 -12.78 5.02
N SER A 10 2.78 -13.13 3.95
CA SER A 10 3.35 -12.98 2.62
C SER A 10 3.55 -11.49 2.31
N PRO A 11 4.68 -11.09 1.70
CA PRO A 11 4.92 -9.72 1.24
C PRO A 11 3.85 -9.17 0.27
N ARG A 12 2.95 -10.02 -0.23
CA ARG A 12 1.85 -9.68 -1.16
C ARG A 12 0.92 -8.60 -0.62
N ALA A 13 0.72 -8.53 0.70
CA ALA A 13 -0.14 -7.52 1.32
C ALA A 13 0.37 -6.08 1.11
N ALA A 14 1.69 -5.87 1.12
CA ALA A 14 2.29 -4.56 0.88
C ALA A 14 2.20 -4.14 -0.60
N GLY A 15 2.31 -5.09 -1.53
CA GLY A 15 2.19 -4.83 -2.97
C GLY A 15 0.79 -4.38 -3.41
N CYS A 16 -0.28 -4.92 -2.81
CA CYS A 16 -1.65 -4.48 -3.10
C CYS A 16 -1.89 -3.00 -2.74
N LEU A 17 -1.28 -2.50 -1.67
CA LEU A 17 -1.38 -1.08 -1.28
C LEU A 17 -0.76 -0.16 -2.33
N PHE A 18 0.37 -0.56 -2.93
CA PHE A 18 1.01 0.17 -4.02
C PHE A 18 0.23 0.13 -5.34
N ALA A 19 -0.65 -0.85 -5.55
CA ALA A 19 -1.49 -0.89 -6.74
C ALA A 19 -2.77 -0.04 -6.56
N ILE A 20 -3.44 -0.17 -5.43
CA ILE A 20 -4.78 0.39 -5.22
C ILE A 20 -4.74 1.90 -4.92
N LEU A 21 -3.79 2.37 -4.11
CA LEU A 21 -3.75 3.79 -3.71
C LEU A 21 -3.41 4.76 -4.85
N PRO A 22 -2.39 4.49 -5.71
CA PRO A 22 -2.08 5.38 -6.82
C PRO A 22 -3.23 5.46 -7.83
N LEU A 23 -3.86 4.32 -8.11
CA LEU A 23 -5.03 4.25 -9.00
C LEU A 23 -6.23 4.99 -8.39
N GLY A 24 -6.52 4.77 -7.11
CA GLY A 24 -7.59 5.48 -6.40
C GLY A 24 -7.37 6.99 -6.33
N GLY A 25 -6.14 7.44 -6.05
CA GLY A 25 -5.76 8.85 -6.02
C GLY A 25 -5.82 9.52 -7.40
N ALA A 26 -5.34 8.84 -8.44
CA ALA A 26 -5.42 9.32 -9.82
C ALA A 26 -6.87 9.48 -10.30
N ILE A 27 -7.76 8.56 -9.94
CA ILE A 27 -9.19 8.63 -10.28
C ILE A 27 -9.87 9.76 -9.49
N ALA A 28 -9.68 9.81 -8.17
CA ALA A 28 -10.34 10.79 -7.31
C ALA A 28 -9.99 12.25 -7.66
N LEU A 29 -8.71 12.54 -7.88
CA LEU A 29 -8.27 13.90 -8.25
C LEU A 29 -8.28 14.15 -9.77
N GLY A 30 -8.30 13.10 -10.59
CA GLY A 30 -8.49 13.21 -12.04
C GLY A 30 -9.86 13.80 -12.40
N LEU A 31 -10.89 13.47 -11.63
CA LEU A 31 -12.23 14.04 -11.78
C LEU A 31 -12.30 15.54 -11.42
N ALA A 32 -11.34 16.05 -10.65
CA ALA A 32 -11.22 17.47 -10.32
C ALA A 32 -10.45 18.29 -11.39
N GLY A 33 -10.09 17.67 -12.53
CA GLY A 33 -9.34 18.32 -13.61
C GLY A 33 -7.82 18.34 -13.43
N GLN A 34 -7.30 17.71 -12.36
CA GLN A 34 -5.88 17.68 -12.03
C GLN A 34 -5.35 16.24 -11.82
N PRO A 35 -5.38 15.40 -12.86
CA PRO A 35 -5.01 13.98 -12.76
C PRO A 35 -3.56 13.75 -12.31
N VAL A 36 -2.63 14.62 -12.71
CA VAL A 36 -1.21 14.50 -12.33
C VAL A 36 -1.02 14.72 -10.82
N ILE A 37 -1.71 15.71 -10.24
CA ILE A 37 -1.65 15.98 -8.80
C ILE A 37 -2.27 14.81 -8.04
N GLY A 38 -3.36 14.23 -8.55
CA GLY A 38 -3.97 13.02 -8.01
C GLY A 38 -3.05 11.80 -8.01
N LEU A 39 -2.36 11.59 -9.13
CA LEU A 39 -1.41 10.50 -9.28
C LEU A 39 -0.24 10.66 -8.30
N LEU A 40 0.34 11.86 -8.20
CA LEU A 40 1.47 12.15 -7.31
C LEU A 40 1.09 12.07 -5.83
N ALA A 41 -0.07 12.60 -5.44
CA ALA A 41 -0.58 12.47 -4.08
C ALA A 41 -0.88 11.00 -3.74
N GLY A 42 -1.48 10.26 -4.67
CA GLY A 42 -1.77 8.83 -4.52
C GLY A 42 -0.51 7.96 -4.39
N THR A 43 0.50 8.19 -5.23
CA THR A 43 1.81 7.50 -5.12
C THR A 43 2.57 7.89 -3.86
N GLY A 44 2.59 9.16 -3.49
CA GLY A 44 3.20 9.62 -2.24
C GLY A 44 2.58 8.94 -1.01
N LEU A 45 1.26 8.89 -0.94
CA LEU A 45 0.54 8.23 0.15
C LEU A 45 0.79 6.71 0.15
N ALA A 46 0.82 6.06 -1.01
CA ALA A 46 1.13 4.64 -1.13
C ALA A 46 2.55 4.32 -0.63
N ALA A 47 3.54 5.13 -1.00
CA ALA A 47 4.92 4.98 -0.55
C ALA A 47 5.04 5.12 0.98
N VAL A 48 4.37 6.11 1.58
CA VAL A 48 4.35 6.30 3.03
C VAL A 48 3.72 5.09 3.73
N LEU A 49 2.55 4.64 3.29
CA LEU A 49 1.88 3.50 3.92
C LEU A 49 2.65 2.19 3.78
N ALA A 50 3.27 1.94 2.64
CA ALA A 50 4.09 0.76 2.46
C ALA A 50 5.36 0.80 3.32
N THR A 51 5.98 1.97 3.45
CA THR A 51 7.13 2.16 4.33
C THR A 51 6.75 1.94 5.79
N LEU A 52 5.61 2.47 6.24
CA LEU A 52 5.08 2.24 7.58
C LEU A 52 4.78 0.77 7.82
N PHE A 53 4.15 0.09 6.86
CA PHE A 53 3.83 -1.33 6.96
C PHE A 53 5.10 -2.18 7.06
N TRP A 54 6.11 -1.88 6.24
CA TRP A 54 7.43 -2.51 6.32
C TRP A 54 8.10 -2.29 7.67
N LEU A 55 8.00 -1.07 8.22
CA LEU A 55 8.59 -0.76 9.52
C LEU A 55 7.89 -1.52 10.66
N VAL A 56 6.57 -1.64 10.61
CA VAL A 56 5.78 -2.41 11.59
C VAL A 56 6.07 -3.90 11.48
N ASP A 57 6.16 -4.42 10.26
CA ASP A 57 6.50 -5.82 10.00
C ASP A 57 7.91 -6.14 10.52
N ARG A 58 8.89 -5.28 10.26
CA ARG A 58 10.25 -5.39 10.82
C ARG A 58 10.32 -5.32 12.34
N ARG A 59 9.40 -4.61 12.99
CA ARG A 59 9.34 -4.56 14.46
C ARG A 59 8.67 -5.80 15.07
N ARG A 60 7.95 -6.58 14.26
CA ARG A 60 7.28 -7.81 14.68
C ARG A 60 8.07 -9.07 14.36
N ALA A 61 9.08 -9.00 13.49
CA ALA A 61 10.07 -10.04 13.20
C ALA A 61 11.21 -10.01 14.22
#